data_AF-A0A9D1NY88-F1
#
_entry.id   AF-A0A9D1NY88-F1
#
_cell.length_a   1.000
_cell.length_b   1.000
_cell.length_c   1.000
_cell.angle_alpha   90.00
_cell.angle_beta   90.00
_cell.angle_gamma   90.00
#
_symmetry.space_group_name_H-M   'P 1'
#
loop_
_entity.id
_entity.type
_entity.pdbx_description
1 polymer ?
#
loop_
_entity_poly.entity_id
_entity_poly.type
_entity_poly.pdbx_seq_one_letter_code
_entity_poly.pdbx_strand_id
1 'polypeptide(L)'
;MRWYPVELHTHTCHSDGSFTVEELVEAAARNGYRALALTDHNTSSGVSRMAALAPQKGILPVRGLEWTTYHGHMVVLEENGYTDWRGVKPEEIDEAIRSIHRNGGIVGIAHPFSLSDPINTGYHWAFQIKDWSLPDYMEVWTRNYAPRRLQSVRAFEMWEKLLSEGHRITAMTGRDWHKDDGLPCCYTWVGCEGELTVPKLLDAICGGHICLSAGPLLTMEAEVPGENGSGKEAISCGDPFPADTEELTLHLNLQEEILPGIWDRTQVKSGEIRVIANGKVIACVPVEKNGTLQTRTLRVKAPEKWLRADLFGSYYGLEDCRIALTNPVFREEKPGL
;
A
#
# COMPACT_ATOMS: atom_id res chain seq x y z
N MET A 1 -9.73 -14.85 -1.22
CA MET A 1 -9.12 -13.76 -2.02
C MET A 1 -7.82 -14.23 -2.71
N ARG A 2 -7.41 -13.64 -3.84
CA ARG A 2 -6.07 -13.82 -4.44
C ARG A 2 -5.24 -12.54 -4.25
N TRP A 3 -3.93 -12.67 -4.08
CA TRP A 3 -3.02 -11.56 -3.82
C TRP A 3 -2.08 -11.32 -5.00
N TYR A 4 -2.09 -10.11 -5.55
CA TYR A 4 -1.33 -9.72 -6.73
C TYR A 4 -0.28 -8.68 -6.37
N PRO A 5 1.02 -8.91 -6.65
CA PRO A 5 2.05 -7.91 -6.43
C PRO A 5 1.93 -6.80 -7.50
N VAL A 6 1.92 -5.55 -7.07
CA VAL A 6 1.78 -4.38 -7.96
C VAL A 6 2.84 -3.33 -7.65
N GLU A 7 3.18 -2.54 -8.67
CA GLU A 7 4.00 -1.34 -8.53
C GLU A 7 3.27 -0.17 -9.16
N LEU A 8 2.98 0.86 -8.37
CA LEU A 8 2.13 1.98 -8.79
C LEU A 8 2.84 3.34 -8.75
N HIS A 9 4.16 3.36 -8.50
CA HIS A 9 4.95 4.59 -8.52
C HIS A 9 6.26 4.37 -9.28
N THR A 10 6.27 4.72 -10.57
CA THR A 10 7.40 4.49 -11.49
C THR A 10 7.62 5.64 -12.45
N HIS A 11 8.88 5.77 -12.89
CA HIS A 11 9.34 6.87 -13.75
C HIS A 11 10.15 6.35 -14.93
N THR A 12 10.03 7.03 -16.06
CA THR A 12 10.76 6.75 -17.30
C THR A 12 11.49 8.01 -17.79
N CYS A 13 12.19 7.88 -18.91
CA CYS A 13 12.84 9.00 -19.60
C CYS A 13 11.86 10.05 -20.15
N HIS A 14 10.56 9.84 -20.00
CA HIS A 14 9.55 10.87 -20.27
C HIS A 14 9.46 11.93 -19.16
N SER A 15 10.02 11.66 -17.97
CA SER A 15 10.27 12.65 -16.92
C SER A 15 11.75 12.66 -16.49
N ASP A 16 12.10 12.04 -15.36
CA ASP A 16 13.46 12.00 -14.80
C ASP A 16 13.99 10.57 -14.57
N GLY A 17 13.21 9.56 -14.95
CA GLY A 17 13.63 8.17 -14.94
C GLY A 17 14.68 7.84 -16.01
N SER A 18 15.47 6.81 -15.75
CA SER A 18 16.46 6.27 -16.70
C SER A 18 15.90 5.15 -17.56
N PHE A 19 14.75 4.58 -17.19
CA PHE A 19 14.09 3.54 -17.99
C PHE A 19 13.48 4.13 -19.26
N THR A 20 13.63 3.42 -20.38
CA THR A 20 12.62 3.46 -21.44
C THR A 20 11.34 2.75 -20.96
N VAL A 21 10.19 3.03 -21.59
CA VAL A 21 8.93 2.37 -21.25
C VAL A 21 9.04 0.85 -21.40
N GLU A 22 9.75 0.37 -22.42
CA GLU A 22 10.04 -1.04 -22.67
C GLU A 22 10.87 -1.67 -21.54
N GLU A 23 11.94 -1.01 -21.12
CA GLU A 23 12.81 -1.51 -20.06
C GLU A 23 12.08 -1.56 -18.71
N LEU A 24 11.23 -0.58 -18.42
CA LEU A 24 10.40 -0.59 -17.23
C LEU A 24 9.42 -1.79 -17.23
N VAL A 25 8.73 -2.03 -18.35
CA VAL A 25 7.80 -3.16 -18.48
C VAL A 25 8.54 -4.50 -18.36
N GLU A 26 9.73 -4.63 -18.97
CA GLU A 26 10.55 -5.83 -18.84
C GLU A 26 11.04 -6.02 -17.40
N ALA A 27 11.52 -4.96 -16.76
CA ALA A 27 11.96 -5.00 -15.37
C ALA A 27 10.80 -5.38 -14.45
N ALA A 28 9.60 -4.84 -14.67
CA ALA A 28 8.42 -5.17 -13.90
C ALA A 28 8.05 -6.67 -14.03
N ALA A 29 8.13 -7.21 -15.25
CA ALA A 29 7.90 -8.63 -15.50
C ALA A 29 8.93 -9.53 -14.79
N ARG A 30 10.22 -9.16 -14.86
CA ARG A 30 11.30 -9.86 -14.13
C ARG A 30 11.10 -9.84 -12.61
N ASN A 31 10.54 -8.75 -12.08
CA ASN A 31 10.26 -8.58 -10.65
C ASN A 31 8.89 -9.15 -10.21
N GLY A 32 8.20 -9.88 -11.10
CA GLY A 32 7.01 -10.65 -10.77
C GLY A 32 5.72 -9.83 -10.63
N TYR A 33 5.74 -8.53 -10.95
CA TYR A 33 4.56 -7.68 -10.85
C TYR A 33 3.43 -8.13 -11.78
N ARG A 34 2.20 -7.82 -11.38
CA ARG A 34 0.96 -8.17 -12.09
C ARG A 34 0.12 -6.95 -12.48
N ALA A 35 0.40 -5.80 -11.88
CA ALA A 35 -0.02 -4.50 -12.39
C ALA A 35 1.13 -3.50 -12.28
N LEU A 36 1.13 -2.53 -13.18
CA LEU A 36 2.15 -1.50 -13.26
C LEU A 36 1.49 -0.16 -13.63
N ALA A 37 1.69 0.86 -12.79
CA ALA A 37 1.37 2.24 -13.16
C ALA A 37 2.61 2.98 -13.64
N LEU A 38 2.47 3.73 -14.74
CA LEU A 38 3.46 4.71 -15.17
C LEU A 38 3.03 6.08 -14.65
N THR A 39 3.86 6.68 -13.81
CA THR A 39 3.54 7.89 -13.05
C THR A 39 4.60 8.95 -13.23
N ASP A 40 5.10 9.13 -14.45
CA ASP A 40 6.07 10.19 -14.78
C ASP A 40 5.61 11.57 -14.25
N HIS A 41 6.56 12.38 -13.80
CA HIS A 41 6.28 13.69 -13.22
C HIS A 41 5.49 14.59 -14.20
N ASN A 42 4.24 14.89 -13.85
CA ASN A 42 3.39 15.84 -14.56
C ASN A 42 3.23 15.57 -16.07
N THR A 43 3.45 14.33 -16.54
CA THR A 43 3.27 13.94 -17.95
C THR A 43 2.73 12.52 -18.09
N SER A 44 1.82 12.31 -19.04
CA SER A 44 1.27 10.98 -19.38
C SER A 44 1.78 10.45 -20.72
N SER A 45 2.82 11.08 -21.28
CA SER A 45 3.28 10.81 -22.65
C SER A 45 3.76 9.37 -22.90
N GLY A 46 4.24 8.65 -21.88
CA GLY A 46 4.61 7.23 -21.99
C GLY A 46 3.45 6.24 -21.78
N VAL A 47 2.29 6.69 -21.27
CA VAL A 47 1.21 5.81 -20.80
C VAL A 47 0.63 4.97 -21.94
N SER A 48 0.35 5.56 -23.10
CA SER A 48 -0.17 4.82 -24.26
C SER A 48 0.81 3.74 -24.73
N ARG A 49 2.13 3.98 -24.62
CA ARG A 49 3.15 2.99 -24.97
C ARG A 49 3.17 1.85 -23.97
N MET A 50 3.12 2.15 -22.66
CA MET A 50 3.06 1.13 -21.62
C MET A 50 1.80 0.26 -21.76
N ALA A 51 0.64 0.88 -22.02
CA ALA A 51 -0.63 0.19 -22.19
C ALA A 51 -0.61 -0.83 -23.34
N ALA A 52 0.19 -0.60 -24.39
CA ALA A 52 0.36 -1.54 -25.49
C ALA A 52 1.35 -2.69 -25.17
N LEU A 53 2.34 -2.46 -24.30
CA LEU A 53 3.43 -3.41 -24.01
C LEU A 53 3.15 -4.30 -22.80
N ALA A 54 2.63 -3.74 -21.70
CA ALA A 54 2.45 -4.43 -20.43
C ALA A 54 1.59 -5.71 -20.55
N PRO A 55 0.45 -5.72 -21.29
CA PRO A 55 -0.35 -6.94 -21.46
C PRO A 55 0.42 -8.10 -22.11
N GLN A 56 1.39 -7.81 -22.98
CA GLN A 56 2.23 -8.84 -23.62
C GLN A 56 3.12 -9.58 -22.62
N LYS A 57 3.32 -9.01 -21.43
CA LYS A 57 4.05 -9.60 -20.30
C LYS A 57 3.13 -10.11 -19.19
N GLY A 58 1.81 -10.13 -19.40
CA GLY A 58 0.84 -10.51 -18.37
C GLY A 58 0.75 -9.50 -17.23
N ILE A 59 1.04 -8.22 -17.51
CA ILE A 59 0.96 -7.11 -16.56
C ILE A 59 -0.24 -6.25 -16.94
N LEU A 60 -1.11 -5.95 -15.97
CA LEU A 60 -2.19 -4.99 -16.10
C LEU A 60 -1.61 -3.56 -16.13
N PRO A 61 -1.72 -2.81 -17.24
CA PRO A 61 -1.31 -1.41 -17.27
C PRO A 61 -2.31 -0.55 -16.49
N VAL A 62 -1.80 0.37 -15.69
CA VAL A 62 -2.57 1.39 -14.96
C VAL A 62 -2.10 2.77 -15.43
N ARG A 63 -3.01 3.61 -15.89
CA ARG A 63 -2.69 5.00 -16.25
C ARG A 63 -2.40 5.76 -14.97
N GLY A 64 -1.31 6.52 -14.95
CA GLY A 64 -0.98 7.35 -13.81
C GLY A 64 -0.18 8.60 -14.18
N LEU A 65 0.07 9.39 -13.14
CA LEU A 65 0.83 10.63 -13.17
C LEU A 65 1.30 10.92 -11.75
N GLU A 66 2.57 11.23 -11.53
CA GLU A 66 2.97 11.85 -10.27
C GLU A 66 2.77 13.35 -10.37
N TRP A 67 1.74 13.84 -9.69
CA TRP A 67 1.42 15.24 -9.55
C TRP A 67 2.45 15.89 -8.64
N THR A 68 3.37 16.63 -9.25
CA THR A 68 4.62 17.06 -8.63
C THR A 68 4.63 18.57 -8.47
N THR A 69 4.67 19.04 -7.22
CA THR A 69 4.51 20.46 -6.87
C THR A 69 5.60 20.93 -5.91
N TYR A 70 5.62 22.23 -5.61
CA TYR A 70 6.49 22.80 -4.57
C TYR A 70 6.02 22.51 -3.13
N HIS A 71 4.91 21.78 -2.95
CA HIS A 71 4.27 21.57 -1.66
C HIS A 71 4.03 20.08 -1.33
N GLY A 72 4.61 19.17 -2.11
CA GLY A 72 4.40 17.74 -1.98
C GLY A 72 4.05 17.10 -3.30
N HIS A 73 4.15 15.78 -3.33
CA HIS A 73 3.84 14.95 -4.48
C HIS A 73 2.65 14.04 -4.17
N MET A 74 1.80 13.80 -5.15
CA MET A 74 0.79 12.75 -5.07
C MET A 74 0.74 11.94 -6.35
N VAL A 75 0.56 10.63 -6.21
CA VAL A 75 0.30 9.75 -7.34
C VAL A 75 -1.18 9.81 -7.67
N VAL A 76 -1.50 10.14 -8.91
CA VAL A 76 -2.85 10.12 -9.45
C VAL A 76 -2.98 8.93 -10.37
N LEU A 77 -3.97 8.07 -10.14
CA LEU A 77 -4.22 6.87 -10.95
C LEU A 77 -5.57 6.99 -11.65
N GLU A 78 -5.62 6.59 -12.93
CA GLU A 78 -6.82 6.40 -13.74
C GLU A 78 -7.75 7.62 -13.93
N GLU A 79 -7.29 8.84 -13.62
CA GLU A 79 -8.03 10.07 -13.89
C GLU A 79 -8.42 10.18 -15.38
N ASN A 80 -9.69 10.49 -15.66
CA ASN A 80 -10.16 10.86 -16.99
C ASN A 80 -9.97 12.36 -17.23
N GLY A 81 -8.98 12.70 -18.04
CA GLY A 81 -8.61 14.08 -18.29
C GLY A 81 -7.34 14.44 -17.53
N TYR A 82 -7.32 15.62 -16.92
CA TYR A 82 -6.15 16.15 -16.24
C TYR A 82 -6.54 17.25 -15.27
N THR A 83 -6.25 17.06 -13.99
CA THR A 83 -6.35 18.12 -12.97
C THR A 83 -5.04 18.91 -12.89
N ASP A 84 -5.09 20.21 -13.19
CA ASP A 84 -3.90 21.07 -13.27
C ASP A 84 -3.25 21.33 -11.90
N TRP A 85 -1.94 21.04 -11.79
CA TRP A 85 -1.14 21.26 -10.58
C TRP A 85 -0.60 22.67 -10.41
N ARG A 86 -0.41 23.41 -11.51
CA ARG A 86 0.55 24.54 -11.57
C ARG A 86 0.23 25.72 -10.65
N GLY A 87 -1.00 25.79 -10.13
CA GLY A 87 -1.46 26.89 -9.28
C GLY A 87 -2.06 26.47 -7.95
N VAL A 88 -2.04 25.18 -7.58
CA VAL A 88 -2.70 24.72 -6.36
C VAL A 88 -1.88 25.11 -5.13
N LYS A 89 -2.49 25.89 -4.25
CA LYS A 89 -1.87 26.29 -2.98
C LYS A 89 -2.03 25.19 -1.91
N PRO A 90 -1.19 25.20 -0.85
CA PRO A 90 -1.29 24.26 0.26
C PRO A 90 -2.72 24.05 0.81
N GLU A 91 -3.49 25.12 0.94
CA GLU A 91 -4.85 25.12 1.50
C GLU A 91 -5.98 24.74 0.53
N GLU A 92 -5.65 24.55 -0.76
CA GLU A 92 -6.56 24.26 -1.88
C GLU A 92 -6.54 22.78 -2.30
N ILE A 93 -5.69 21.95 -1.68
CA ILE A 93 -5.47 20.54 -2.06
C ILE A 93 -6.76 19.71 -2.09
N ASP A 94 -7.67 19.94 -1.13
CA ASP A 94 -8.92 19.20 -1.03
C ASP A 94 -9.77 19.34 -2.30
N GLU A 95 -9.83 20.53 -2.91
CA GLU A 95 -10.61 20.73 -4.13
C GLU A 95 -9.93 20.09 -5.36
N ALA A 96 -8.59 20.07 -5.37
CA ALA A 96 -7.85 19.36 -6.40
C ALA A 96 -8.12 17.84 -6.34
N ILE A 97 -8.09 17.24 -5.14
CA ILE A 97 -8.42 15.82 -4.96
C ILE A 97 -9.88 15.54 -5.36
N ARG A 98 -10.83 16.39 -4.96
CA ARG A 98 -12.24 16.24 -5.40
C ARG A 98 -12.39 16.34 -6.92
N SER A 99 -11.61 17.18 -7.59
CA SER A 99 -11.59 17.25 -9.06
C SER A 99 -11.14 15.94 -9.68
N ILE A 100 -10.05 15.35 -9.17
CA ILE A 100 -9.53 14.06 -9.62
C ILE A 100 -10.56 12.95 -9.42
N HIS A 101 -11.21 12.90 -8.24
CA HIS A 101 -12.27 11.95 -7.94
C HIS A 101 -13.49 12.11 -8.85
N ARG A 102 -13.92 13.34 -9.17
CA ARG A 102 -15.00 13.59 -10.14
C ARG A 102 -14.67 13.07 -11.55
N ASN A 103 -13.38 13.00 -11.87
CA ASN A 103 -12.86 12.44 -13.11
C ASN A 103 -12.59 10.92 -13.02
N GLY A 104 -12.97 10.27 -11.91
CA GLY A 104 -12.83 8.83 -11.69
C GLY A 104 -11.42 8.37 -11.32
N GLY A 105 -10.49 9.29 -11.08
CA GLY A 105 -9.15 8.95 -10.60
C GLY A 105 -9.12 8.78 -9.08
N ILE A 106 -8.06 8.14 -8.58
CA ILE A 106 -7.75 8.04 -7.14
C ILE A 106 -6.41 8.70 -6.84
N VAL A 107 -6.19 9.08 -5.59
CA VAL A 107 -5.03 9.85 -5.13
C VAL A 107 -4.30 9.15 -3.99
N GLY A 108 -2.99 9.01 -4.17
CA GLY A 108 -2.05 8.57 -3.15
C GLY A 108 -1.08 9.65 -2.72
N ILE A 109 -0.93 9.89 -1.42
CA ILE A 109 0.14 10.76 -0.90
C ILE A 109 1.49 10.05 -1.12
N ALA A 110 2.33 10.65 -1.95
CA ALA A 110 3.64 10.10 -2.28
C ALA A 110 4.69 10.57 -1.27
N HIS A 111 5.49 9.63 -0.77
CA HIS A 111 6.68 9.84 0.06
C HIS A 111 6.68 11.10 0.94
N PRO A 112 5.71 11.26 1.86
CA PRO A 112 5.38 12.55 2.49
C PRO A 112 6.51 13.17 3.32
N PHE A 113 7.49 12.36 3.73
CA PHE A 113 8.65 12.78 4.53
C PHE A 113 9.97 12.78 3.74
N SER A 114 9.93 12.72 2.40
CA SER A 114 11.10 12.92 1.56
C SER A 114 11.80 14.24 1.90
N LEU A 115 13.14 14.23 1.88
CA LEU A 115 13.93 15.40 2.23
C LEU A 115 13.72 16.49 1.19
N SER A 116 13.21 17.63 1.65
CA SER A 116 12.94 18.78 0.80
C SER A 116 14.10 19.78 0.79
N ASP A 117 13.82 21.09 0.79
CA ASP A 117 14.83 22.14 0.69
C ASP A 117 15.95 22.04 1.74
N PRO A 118 17.22 22.31 1.37
CA PRO A 118 17.72 22.66 0.03
C PRO A 118 18.07 21.43 -0.85
N ILE A 119 17.68 20.21 -0.44
CA ILE A 119 18.08 18.97 -1.11
C ILE A 119 17.17 18.69 -2.31
N ASN A 120 15.85 18.68 -2.11
CA ASN A 120 14.87 18.53 -3.21
C ASN A 120 13.64 19.42 -2.99
N THR A 121 13.59 20.59 -3.61
CA THR A 121 12.46 21.52 -3.46
C THR A 121 11.13 20.84 -3.78
N GLY A 122 10.16 20.92 -2.87
CA GLY A 122 8.80 20.39 -3.06
C GLY A 122 8.55 18.92 -2.70
N TYR A 123 9.58 18.16 -2.31
CA TYR A 123 9.43 16.73 -2.00
C TYR A 123 8.72 16.44 -0.67
N HIS A 124 8.75 17.37 0.28
CA HIS A 124 8.06 17.19 1.56
C HIS A 124 6.60 17.58 1.42
N TRP A 125 5.71 16.75 1.98
CA TRP A 125 4.28 17.05 2.02
C TRP A 125 3.98 18.24 2.93
N ALA A 126 3.68 19.38 2.30
CA ALA A 126 3.33 20.65 2.94
C ALA A 126 1.87 21.07 2.70
N PHE A 127 1.12 20.31 1.88
CA PHE A 127 -0.31 20.53 1.68
C PHE A 127 -1.12 20.34 2.98
N GLN A 128 -2.14 21.18 3.16
CA GLN A 128 -2.98 21.23 4.35
C GLN A 128 -4.31 20.53 4.07
N ILE A 129 -4.31 19.20 4.16
CA ILE A 129 -5.54 18.41 4.04
C ILE A 129 -6.46 18.75 5.21
N LYS A 130 -7.66 19.27 4.92
CA LYS A 130 -8.69 19.54 5.95
C LYS A 130 -9.64 18.35 6.06
N ASP A 131 -9.86 17.66 4.95
CA ASP A 131 -10.72 16.50 4.83
C ASP A 131 -9.92 15.24 4.50
N TRP A 132 -9.55 14.49 5.55
CA TRP A 132 -8.76 13.26 5.44
C TRP A 132 -9.53 12.06 4.89
N SER A 133 -10.82 12.18 4.53
CA SER A 133 -11.49 11.16 3.72
C SER A 133 -11.21 11.29 2.23
N LEU A 134 -10.47 12.31 1.80
CA LEU A 134 -10.15 12.54 0.38
C LEU A 134 -8.95 11.71 -0.12
N PRO A 135 -7.80 11.61 0.56
CA PRO A 135 -6.72 10.76 0.07
C PRO A 135 -7.09 9.28 0.19
N ASP A 136 -6.99 8.52 -0.91
CA ASP A 136 -7.37 7.11 -0.94
C ASP A 136 -6.30 6.21 -0.32
N TYR A 137 -5.02 6.59 -0.50
CA TYR A 137 -3.90 5.88 0.09
C TYR A 137 -2.72 6.81 0.42
N MET A 138 -1.75 6.29 1.16
CA MET A 138 -0.47 6.95 1.39
C MET A 138 0.69 5.96 1.38
N GLU A 139 1.82 6.42 0.88
CA GLU A 139 3.05 5.63 0.94
C GLU A 139 3.65 5.69 2.35
N VAL A 140 3.60 4.55 3.04
CA VAL A 140 4.26 4.38 4.35
C VAL A 140 5.65 3.80 4.20
N TRP A 141 5.91 3.12 3.07
CA TRP A 141 7.21 2.58 2.70
C TRP A 141 7.60 3.07 1.31
N THR A 142 8.56 4.00 1.26
CA THR A 142 9.04 4.54 -0.01
C THR A 142 10.50 4.18 -0.27
N ARG A 143 10.82 3.92 -1.54
CA ARG A 143 12.16 3.65 -2.09
C ARG A 143 12.77 2.36 -1.57
N ASN A 144 13.97 2.07 -2.05
CA ASN A 144 14.76 0.92 -1.64
C ASN A 144 15.09 0.94 -0.14
N TYR A 145 15.20 -0.22 0.51
CA TYR A 145 15.41 -0.35 1.95
C TYR A 145 14.36 0.37 2.83
N ALA A 146 13.11 0.54 2.36
CA ALA A 146 12.08 1.29 3.05
C ALA A 146 11.91 0.97 4.56
N PRO A 147 11.96 -0.31 5.03
CA PRO A 147 11.78 -0.63 6.45
C PRO A 147 12.80 0.01 7.40
N ARG A 148 13.99 0.38 6.91
CA ARG A 148 15.04 1.04 7.71
C ARG A 148 15.15 2.54 7.46
N ARG A 149 14.32 3.12 6.58
CA ARG A 149 14.38 4.56 6.25
C ARG A 149 13.64 5.37 7.31
N LEU A 150 14.27 6.44 7.79
CA LEU A 150 13.65 7.38 8.73
C LEU A 150 12.37 8.01 8.15
N GLN A 151 12.35 8.30 6.85
CA GLN A 151 11.19 8.86 6.16
C GLN A 151 9.99 7.90 6.22
N SER A 152 10.24 6.62 5.97
CA SER A 152 9.22 5.56 6.08
C SER A 152 8.72 5.37 7.51
N VAL A 153 9.60 5.46 8.51
CA VAL A 153 9.21 5.43 9.93
C VAL A 153 8.24 6.58 10.24
N ARG A 154 8.56 7.80 9.81
CA ARG A 154 7.68 8.98 10.01
C ARG A 154 6.36 8.88 9.23
N ALA A 155 6.41 8.37 8.00
CA ALA A 155 5.21 8.14 7.19
C ALA A 155 4.27 7.13 7.86
N PHE A 156 4.84 6.06 8.42
CA PHE A 156 4.09 5.08 9.20
C PHE A 156 3.49 5.67 10.49
N GLU A 157 4.25 6.46 11.24
CA GLU A 157 3.74 7.15 12.45
C GLU A 157 2.58 8.09 12.11
N MET A 158 2.67 8.82 11.00
CA MET A 158 1.60 9.67 10.50
C MET A 158 0.35 8.84 10.13
N TRP A 159 0.53 7.75 9.38
CA TRP A 159 -0.56 6.85 9.03
C TRP A 159 -1.28 6.28 10.26
N GLU A 160 -0.52 5.79 11.25
CA GLU A 160 -1.09 5.22 12.48
C GLU A 160 -1.81 6.26 13.33
N LYS A 161 -1.33 7.52 13.34
CA LYS A 161 -2.04 8.64 13.95
C LYS A 161 -3.38 8.89 13.25
N LEU A 162 -3.41 8.93 11.92
CA LEU A 162 -4.64 9.13 11.14
C LEU A 162 -5.66 8.00 11.39
N LEU A 163 -5.22 6.74 11.45
CA LEU A 163 -6.07 5.62 11.84
C LEU A 163 -6.64 5.80 13.27
N SER A 164 -5.84 6.31 14.20
CA SER A 164 -6.27 6.57 15.59
C SER A 164 -7.29 7.71 15.68
N GLU A 165 -7.22 8.67 14.78
CA GLU A 165 -8.17 9.77 14.61
C GLU A 165 -9.47 9.32 13.91
N GLY A 166 -9.49 8.12 13.32
CA GLY A 166 -10.68 7.51 12.69
C GLY A 166 -10.65 7.56 11.16
N HIS A 167 -9.59 8.07 10.56
CA HIS A 167 -9.44 8.10 9.11
C HIS A 167 -9.07 6.73 8.57
N ARG A 168 -9.67 6.34 7.44
CA ARG A 168 -9.44 5.04 6.78
C ARG A 168 -8.65 5.25 5.49
N ILE A 169 -7.36 5.51 5.65
CA ILE A 169 -6.45 5.72 4.51
C ILE A 169 -5.62 4.44 4.34
N THR A 170 -5.53 3.94 3.12
CA THR A 170 -4.79 2.71 2.83
C THR A 170 -3.27 2.94 2.87
N ALA A 171 -2.55 2.13 3.64
CA ALA A 171 -1.09 2.10 3.57
C ALA A 171 -0.62 1.37 2.32
N MET A 172 0.32 1.97 1.60
CA MET A 172 0.95 1.42 0.39
C MET A 172 2.48 1.53 0.41
N THR A 173 3.13 0.77 -0.48
CA THR A 173 4.54 0.99 -0.83
C THR A 173 4.63 1.84 -2.09
N GLY A 174 5.61 2.74 -2.15
CA GLY A 174 6.00 3.40 -3.40
C GLY A 174 7.46 3.16 -3.70
N ARG A 175 7.79 2.40 -4.75
CA ARG A 175 9.21 2.22 -5.06
C ARG A 175 9.84 3.51 -5.57
N ASP A 176 9.03 4.38 -6.17
CA ASP A 176 9.49 5.63 -6.79
C ASP A 176 10.61 5.27 -7.79
N TRP A 177 10.26 4.38 -8.73
CA TRP A 177 11.22 3.53 -9.44
C TRP A 177 11.77 4.21 -10.70
N HIS A 178 12.99 4.73 -10.61
CA HIS A 178 13.62 5.48 -11.70
C HIS A 178 14.59 4.67 -12.57
N LYS A 179 15.19 3.60 -12.04
CA LYS A 179 16.23 2.81 -12.72
C LYS A 179 16.36 1.40 -12.17
N ASP A 180 16.97 0.50 -12.93
CA ASP A 180 17.30 -0.85 -12.46
C ASP A 180 18.53 -0.79 -11.54
N ASP A 181 18.28 -0.51 -10.25
CA ASP A 181 19.32 -0.35 -9.23
C ASP A 181 19.74 -1.66 -8.57
N GLY A 182 18.98 -2.75 -8.79
CA GLY A 182 19.18 -4.04 -8.12
C GLY A 182 19.05 -3.97 -6.60
N LEU A 183 18.46 -2.90 -6.06
CA LEU A 183 18.34 -2.68 -4.62
C LEU A 183 17.06 -3.32 -4.09
N PRO A 184 17.05 -3.78 -2.83
CA PRO A 184 15.86 -4.38 -2.25
C PRO A 184 14.74 -3.35 -2.14
N CYS A 185 13.56 -3.75 -2.62
CA CYS A 185 12.34 -2.97 -2.57
C CYS A 185 11.27 -3.68 -1.71
N CYS A 186 10.21 -2.94 -1.44
CA CYS A 186 9.00 -3.48 -0.84
C CYS A 186 7.92 -3.61 -1.91
N TYR A 187 6.95 -4.49 -1.66
CA TYR A 187 5.86 -4.81 -2.54
C TYR A 187 4.53 -4.41 -1.92
N THR A 188 3.66 -3.84 -2.74
CA THR A 188 2.23 -3.77 -2.46
C THR A 188 1.56 -5.02 -3.04
N TRP A 189 0.73 -5.67 -2.24
CA TRP A 189 -0.08 -6.81 -2.63
C TRP A 189 -1.55 -6.41 -2.62
N VAL A 190 -2.18 -6.49 -3.78
CA VAL A 190 -3.60 -6.20 -3.97
C VAL A 190 -4.40 -7.48 -3.80
N GLY A 191 -5.28 -7.49 -2.82
CA GLY A 191 -6.24 -8.54 -2.55
C GLY A 191 -7.48 -8.36 -3.43
N CYS A 192 -7.77 -9.33 -4.28
CA CYS A 192 -8.89 -9.26 -5.22
C CYS A 192 -9.53 -10.64 -5.41
N GLU A 193 -10.84 -10.67 -5.63
CA GLU A 193 -11.54 -11.87 -6.08
C GLU A 193 -11.49 -12.01 -7.61
N GLY A 194 -11.19 -13.23 -8.08
CA GLY A 194 -11.09 -13.51 -9.51
C GLY A 194 -9.90 -12.84 -10.18
N GLU A 195 -10.05 -12.46 -11.45
CA GLU A 195 -9.01 -11.80 -12.23
C GLU A 195 -8.84 -10.33 -11.85
N LEU A 196 -7.58 -9.87 -11.83
CA LEU A 196 -7.21 -8.49 -11.56
C LEU A 196 -7.55 -7.62 -12.78
N THR A 197 -8.36 -6.59 -12.55
CA THR A 197 -8.75 -5.58 -13.56
C THR A 197 -8.56 -4.20 -12.96
N VAL A 198 -8.50 -3.15 -13.79
CA VAL A 198 -8.32 -1.78 -13.29
C VAL A 198 -9.39 -1.41 -12.26
N PRO A 199 -10.72 -1.59 -12.50
CA PRO A 199 -11.72 -1.25 -11.49
C PRO A 199 -11.51 -1.98 -10.17
N LYS A 200 -11.26 -3.29 -10.21
CA LYS A 200 -11.02 -4.07 -8.99
C LYS A 200 -9.72 -3.69 -8.26
N LEU A 201 -8.71 -3.24 -8.99
CA LEU A 201 -7.48 -2.71 -8.39
C LEU A 201 -7.77 -1.40 -7.65
N LEU A 202 -8.51 -0.47 -8.26
CA LEU A 202 -8.92 0.77 -7.61
C LEU A 202 -9.81 0.50 -6.40
N ASP A 203 -10.81 -0.38 -6.53
CA ASP A 203 -11.71 -0.78 -5.44
C ASP A 203 -10.93 -1.39 -4.27
N ALA A 204 -9.96 -2.27 -4.54
CA ALA A 204 -9.13 -2.88 -3.51
C ALA A 204 -8.20 -1.86 -2.81
N ILE A 205 -7.68 -0.86 -3.53
CA ILE A 205 -6.89 0.23 -2.93
C ILE A 205 -7.76 1.09 -2.04
N CYS A 206 -8.92 1.56 -2.54
CA CYS A 206 -9.83 2.41 -1.79
C CYS A 206 -10.46 1.67 -0.60
N GLY A 207 -10.73 0.37 -0.77
CA GLY A 207 -11.27 -0.50 0.26
C GLY A 207 -10.25 -0.97 1.29
N GLY A 208 -8.94 -0.80 1.04
CA GLY A 208 -7.89 -1.23 1.97
C GLY A 208 -7.57 -2.73 1.92
N HIS A 209 -7.94 -3.44 0.85
CA HIS A 209 -7.57 -4.84 0.59
C HIS A 209 -6.10 -4.96 0.16
N ILE A 210 -5.19 -4.39 0.96
CA ILE A 210 -3.77 -4.24 0.66
C ILE A 210 -2.90 -4.82 1.78
N CYS A 211 -1.90 -5.61 1.41
CA CYS A 211 -0.79 -6.00 2.28
C CYS A 211 0.54 -5.46 1.74
N LEU A 212 1.47 -5.12 2.63
CA LEU A 212 2.82 -4.67 2.25
C LEU A 212 3.84 -5.74 2.66
N SER A 213 4.87 -5.97 1.83
CA SER A 213 5.97 -6.86 2.18
C SER A 213 7.34 -6.34 1.77
N ALA A 214 8.34 -6.64 2.58
CA ALA A 214 9.77 -6.46 2.32
C ALA A 214 10.46 -7.83 2.19
N GLY A 215 9.77 -8.78 1.55
CA GLY A 215 10.11 -10.19 1.49
C GLY A 215 8.85 -11.05 1.58
N PRO A 216 8.61 -11.78 2.68
CA PRO A 216 7.47 -12.68 2.82
C PRO A 216 6.12 -11.94 2.85
N LEU A 217 5.06 -12.61 2.39
CA LEU A 217 3.70 -12.07 2.38
C LEU A 217 2.96 -12.52 3.63
N LEU A 218 2.55 -11.57 4.46
CA LEU A 218 1.60 -11.77 5.56
C LEU A 218 0.21 -11.32 5.11
N THR A 219 -0.79 -12.18 5.32
CA THR A 219 -2.21 -11.87 5.08
C THR A 219 -3.01 -12.21 6.33
N MET A 220 -4.13 -11.53 6.53
CA MET A 220 -5.01 -11.71 7.67
C MET A 220 -6.46 -11.73 7.19
N GLU A 221 -7.18 -12.77 7.60
CA GLU A 221 -8.63 -12.82 7.54
C GLU A 221 -9.17 -12.86 8.97
N ALA A 222 -10.38 -12.35 9.20
CA ALA A 222 -11.07 -12.43 10.48
C ALA A 222 -12.46 -13.04 10.30
N GLU A 223 -12.88 -13.89 11.22
CA GLU A 223 -14.26 -14.38 11.28
C GLU A 223 -15.10 -13.42 12.13
N VAL A 224 -16.23 -12.97 11.56
CA VAL A 224 -17.26 -12.18 12.22
C VAL A 224 -18.59 -12.94 12.24
N PRO A 225 -19.54 -12.60 13.13
CA PRO A 225 -20.91 -13.08 13.02
C PRO A 225 -21.49 -12.66 11.66
N GLY A 226 -22.03 -13.61 10.91
CA GLY A 226 -22.65 -13.34 9.60
C GLY A 226 -23.96 -12.60 9.74
N GLU A 227 -24.30 -11.80 8.72
CA GLU A 227 -25.55 -11.03 8.70
C GLU A 227 -26.78 -11.93 8.88
N ASN A 228 -27.78 -11.44 9.61
CA ASN A 228 -29.08 -12.10 9.79
C ASN A 228 -29.01 -13.55 10.32
N GLY A 229 -27.96 -13.90 11.07
CA GLY A 229 -27.80 -15.24 11.65
C GLY A 229 -27.28 -16.30 10.67
N SER A 230 -26.67 -15.87 9.55
CA SER A 230 -26.11 -16.76 8.51
C SER A 230 -24.86 -17.56 8.93
N GLY A 231 -24.48 -17.53 10.21
CA GLY A 231 -23.33 -18.26 10.75
C GLY A 231 -22.14 -17.34 10.95
N LYS A 232 -20.95 -17.74 10.50
CA LYS A 232 -19.74 -16.93 10.53
C LYS A 232 -19.34 -16.53 9.11
N GLU A 233 -18.90 -15.29 8.95
CA GLU A 233 -18.40 -14.76 7.69
C GLU A 233 -16.93 -14.38 7.82
N ALA A 234 -16.14 -14.60 6.76
CA ALA A 234 -14.73 -14.23 6.73
C ALA A 234 -14.58 -12.87 6.05
N ILE A 235 -13.95 -11.94 6.75
CA ILE A 235 -13.58 -10.60 6.25
C ILE A 235 -12.06 -10.51 6.07
N SER A 236 -11.61 -9.65 5.16
CA SER A 236 -10.20 -9.40 4.87
C SER A 236 -9.77 -8.01 5.37
N CYS A 237 -8.48 -7.68 5.30
CA CYS A 237 -8.03 -6.32 5.61
C CYS A 237 -8.77 -5.28 4.75
N GLY A 238 -9.13 -4.15 5.33
CA GLY A 238 -9.96 -3.13 4.70
C GLY A 238 -11.44 -3.22 5.06
N ASP A 239 -11.94 -4.44 5.28
CA ASP A 239 -13.35 -4.68 5.55
C ASP A 239 -13.78 -4.20 6.96
N PRO A 240 -15.05 -3.80 7.10
CA PRO A 240 -15.63 -3.52 8.39
C PRO A 240 -15.98 -4.81 9.17
N PHE A 241 -16.05 -4.71 10.50
CA PHE A 241 -16.67 -5.72 11.37
C PHE A 241 -17.76 -5.08 12.25
N PRO A 242 -18.85 -5.82 12.56
CA PRO A 242 -20.01 -5.28 13.26
C PRO A 242 -19.69 -4.60 14.59
N ALA A 243 -20.37 -3.50 14.88
CA ALA A 243 -20.11 -2.67 16.05
C ALA A 243 -20.35 -3.37 17.40
N ASP A 244 -21.10 -4.45 17.43
CA ASP A 244 -21.39 -5.30 18.59
C ASP A 244 -20.46 -6.52 18.72
N THR A 245 -19.53 -6.71 17.79
CA THR A 245 -18.53 -7.78 17.87
C THR A 245 -17.68 -7.63 19.14
N GLU A 246 -17.62 -8.69 19.95
CA GLU A 246 -16.82 -8.75 21.18
C GLU A 246 -15.48 -9.49 20.99
N GLU A 247 -15.45 -10.49 20.11
CA GLU A 247 -14.30 -11.35 19.84
C GLU A 247 -14.16 -11.57 18.33
N LEU A 248 -12.92 -11.58 17.84
CA LEU A 248 -12.57 -11.94 16.47
C LEU A 248 -11.72 -13.21 16.47
N THR A 249 -12.02 -14.12 15.55
CA THR A 249 -11.09 -15.22 15.23
C THR A 249 -10.26 -14.82 14.03
N LEU A 250 -8.96 -14.64 14.22
CA LEU A 250 -8.04 -14.22 13.16
C LEU A 250 -7.35 -15.43 12.55
N HIS A 251 -7.23 -15.43 11.23
CA HIS A 251 -6.45 -16.37 10.44
C HIS A 251 -5.27 -15.63 9.81
N LEU A 252 -4.09 -15.79 10.41
CA LEU A 252 -2.85 -15.21 9.94
C LEU A 252 -2.16 -16.21 9.01
N ASN A 253 -1.94 -15.83 7.76
CA ASN A 253 -1.28 -16.66 6.77
C ASN A 253 0.02 -16.00 6.30
N LEU A 254 1.15 -16.64 6.61
CA LEU A 254 2.50 -16.21 6.23
C LEU A 254 3.04 -17.09 5.10
N GLN A 255 3.42 -16.46 3.99
CA GLN A 255 4.01 -17.12 2.83
C GLN A 255 5.46 -16.65 2.63
N GLU A 256 6.42 -17.56 2.78
CA GLU A 256 7.86 -17.26 2.68
C GLU A 256 8.45 -17.65 1.31
N GLU A 257 7.69 -18.37 0.48
CA GLU A 257 8.14 -18.82 -0.86
C GLU A 257 7.62 -17.97 -2.03
N ILE A 258 7.03 -16.81 -1.74
CA ILE A 258 6.59 -15.88 -2.77
C ILE A 258 7.77 -15.25 -3.50
N LEU A 259 7.57 -14.88 -4.77
CA LEU A 259 8.56 -14.18 -5.60
C LEU A 259 9.95 -14.85 -5.56
N PRO A 260 10.07 -16.13 -5.94
CA PRO A 260 11.31 -16.88 -5.80
C PRO A 260 12.44 -16.22 -6.60
N GLY A 261 13.58 -15.97 -5.92
CA GLY A 261 14.77 -15.37 -6.53
C GLY A 261 14.77 -13.84 -6.62
N ILE A 262 13.72 -13.16 -6.17
CA ILE A 262 13.60 -11.69 -6.24
C ILE A 262 14.16 -11.00 -4.98
N TRP A 263 13.97 -11.59 -3.80
CA TRP A 263 14.42 -11.01 -2.53
C TRP A 263 15.39 -11.95 -1.80
N ASP A 264 16.32 -11.36 -1.04
CA ASP A 264 17.42 -12.07 -0.39
C ASP A 264 16.99 -12.65 0.97
N ARG A 265 16.70 -13.96 0.99
CA ARG A 265 16.34 -14.73 2.19
C ARG A 265 17.45 -14.85 3.23
N THR A 266 18.70 -14.52 2.87
CA THR A 266 19.79 -14.47 3.85
C THR A 266 19.78 -13.16 4.64
N GLN A 267 19.23 -12.10 4.05
CA GLN A 267 19.16 -10.74 4.59
C GLN A 267 17.80 -10.39 5.21
N VAL A 268 16.74 -11.12 4.84
CA VAL A 268 15.39 -10.93 5.39
C VAL A 268 14.94 -12.21 6.07
N LYS A 269 14.63 -12.15 7.37
CA LYS A 269 14.21 -13.32 8.16
C LYS A 269 12.99 -13.00 8.99
N SER A 270 11.97 -13.84 8.89
CA SER A 270 10.76 -13.79 9.73
C SER A 270 11.08 -14.12 11.19
N GLY A 271 10.53 -13.35 12.12
CA GLY A 271 10.70 -13.55 13.57
C GLY A 271 9.38 -13.85 14.27
N GLU A 272 8.47 -12.87 14.32
CA GLU A 272 7.16 -13.01 14.96
C GLU A 272 6.10 -12.15 14.26
N ILE A 273 4.86 -12.59 14.31
CA ILE A 273 3.70 -11.80 13.88
C ILE A 273 3.13 -11.11 15.12
N ARG A 274 3.00 -9.79 15.06
CA ARG A 274 2.38 -8.95 16.09
C ARG A 274 0.99 -8.53 15.63
N VAL A 275 -0.02 -8.81 16.43
CA VAL A 275 -1.37 -8.30 16.21
C VAL A 275 -1.52 -6.97 16.95
N ILE A 276 -1.87 -5.93 16.20
CA ILE A 276 -1.94 -4.55 16.68
C ILE A 276 -3.38 -4.09 16.63
N ALA A 277 -3.88 -3.62 17.76
CA ALA A 277 -5.21 -3.07 17.92
C ALA A 277 -5.09 -1.64 18.47
N ASN A 278 -5.65 -0.67 17.74
CA ASN A 278 -5.64 0.75 18.14
C ASN A 278 -4.24 1.25 18.60
N GLY A 279 -3.20 0.87 17.87
CA GLY A 279 -1.81 1.25 18.14
C GLY A 279 -1.08 0.45 19.22
N LYS A 280 -1.71 -0.59 19.78
CA LYS A 280 -1.12 -1.45 20.83
C LYS A 280 -0.99 -2.88 20.36
N VAL A 281 0.17 -3.49 20.64
CA VAL A 281 0.36 -4.94 20.44
C VAL A 281 -0.50 -5.69 21.46
N ILE A 282 -1.39 -6.55 20.98
CA ILE A 282 -2.30 -7.34 21.82
C ILE A 282 -2.00 -8.85 21.78
N ALA A 283 -1.26 -9.32 20.78
CA ALA A 283 -0.78 -10.69 20.70
C ALA A 283 0.53 -10.75 19.89
N CYS A 284 1.41 -11.68 20.27
CA CYS A 284 2.61 -12.03 19.50
C CYS A 284 2.57 -13.53 19.19
N VAL A 285 2.85 -13.89 17.94
CA VAL A 285 2.88 -15.27 17.46
C VAL A 285 4.25 -15.54 16.86
N PRO A 286 5.10 -16.39 17.46
CA PRO A 286 6.42 -16.68 16.91
C PRO A 286 6.30 -17.42 15.57
N VAL A 287 7.16 -17.08 14.62
CA VAL A 287 7.28 -17.78 13.34
C VAL A 287 8.14 -19.02 13.53
N GLU A 288 7.63 -20.18 13.11
CA GLU A 288 8.37 -21.43 13.17
C GLU A 288 9.40 -21.50 12.04
N LYS A 289 10.53 -22.17 12.26
CA LYS A 289 11.62 -22.23 11.28
C LYS A 289 11.40 -23.27 10.15
N ASN A 290 10.21 -23.88 10.04
CA ASN A 290 10.02 -25.16 9.35
C ASN A 290 8.86 -25.21 8.32
N GLY A 291 8.57 -24.16 7.55
CA GLY A 291 7.53 -24.27 6.52
C GLY A 291 7.46 -23.13 5.50
N THR A 292 6.98 -23.45 4.30
CA THR A 292 6.78 -22.53 3.17
C THR A 292 5.51 -21.67 3.31
N LEU A 293 4.48 -22.20 3.98
CA LEU A 293 3.25 -21.52 4.37
C LEU A 293 2.97 -21.82 5.85
N GLN A 294 2.75 -20.79 6.65
CA GLN A 294 2.39 -20.93 8.06
C GLN A 294 1.04 -20.25 8.31
N THR A 295 0.05 -21.06 8.69
CA THR A 295 -1.25 -20.55 9.14
C THR A 295 -1.32 -20.59 10.66
N ARG A 296 -1.79 -19.50 11.26
CA ARG A 296 -2.00 -19.37 12.70
C ARG A 296 -3.39 -18.81 12.95
N THR A 297 -4.14 -19.52 13.79
CA THR A 297 -5.46 -19.07 14.24
C THR A 297 -5.37 -18.57 15.67
N LEU A 298 -5.88 -17.38 15.93
CA LEU A 298 -5.95 -16.83 17.27
C LEU A 298 -7.31 -16.18 17.52
N ARG A 299 -7.75 -16.19 18.77
CA ARG A 299 -8.91 -15.42 19.21
C ARG A 299 -8.45 -14.20 19.98
N VAL A 300 -9.02 -13.05 19.64
CA VAL A 300 -8.67 -11.78 20.27
C VAL A 300 -9.94 -11.01 20.59
N LYS A 301 -9.88 -10.20 21.65
CA LYS A 301 -10.92 -9.22 21.93
C LYS A 301 -11.01 -8.23 20.77
N ALA A 302 -12.21 -8.02 20.24
CA ALA A 302 -12.44 -7.06 19.18
C ALA A 302 -12.07 -5.63 19.66
N PRO A 303 -11.26 -4.88 18.91
CA PRO A 303 -10.83 -3.56 19.34
C PRO A 303 -11.92 -2.51 19.18
N GLU A 304 -11.70 -1.35 19.77
CA GLU A 304 -12.63 -0.23 19.66
C GLU A 304 -12.71 0.36 18.25
N LYS A 305 -11.61 0.41 17.48
CA LYS A 305 -11.57 1.05 16.16
C LYS A 305 -11.03 0.16 15.06
N TRP A 306 -9.83 -0.41 15.23
CA TRP A 306 -9.19 -1.16 14.15
C TRP A 306 -8.21 -2.21 14.66
N LEU A 307 -7.96 -3.23 13.84
CA LEU A 307 -6.99 -4.30 14.07
C LEU A 307 -6.18 -4.58 12.81
N ARG A 308 -4.86 -4.79 12.92
CA ARG A 308 -4.01 -5.29 11.83
C ARG A 308 -2.98 -6.31 12.33
N ALA A 309 -2.29 -6.96 11.40
CA ALA A 309 -1.15 -7.82 11.72
C ALA A 309 0.13 -7.30 11.04
N ASP A 310 1.22 -7.23 11.81
CA ASP A 310 2.55 -6.84 11.35
C ASP A 310 3.50 -8.03 11.53
N LEU A 311 4.33 -8.33 10.53
CA LEU A 311 5.43 -9.27 10.65
C LEU A 311 6.71 -8.54 11.04
N PHE A 312 7.30 -8.93 12.15
CA PHE A 312 8.60 -8.46 12.62
C PHE A 312 9.66 -9.54 12.43
N GLY A 313 10.89 -9.10 12.16
CA GLY A 313 12.01 -9.97 11.85
C GLY A 313 13.32 -9.20 11.72
N SER A 314 14.25 -9.75 10.96
CA SER A 314 15.48 -9.04 10.59
C SER A 314 15.45 -8.62 9.12
N TYR A 315 16.00 -7.43 8.85
CA TYR A 315 16.03 -6.83 7.52
C TYR A 315 17.37 -6.13 7.28
N TYR A 316 18.23 -6.72 6.46
CA TYR A 316 19.55 -6.19 6.09
C TYR A 316 20.38 -5.73 7.31
N GLY A 317 20.46 -6.58 8.33
CA GLY A 317 21.21 -6.35 9.57
C GLY A 317 20.48 -5.53 10.64
N LEU A 318 19.27 -5.02 10.36
CA LEU A 318 18.39 -4.42 11.36
C LEU A 318 17.51 -5.50 11.99
N GLU A 319 17.69 -5.77 13.27
CA GLU A 319 16.84 -6.67 14.05
C GLU A 319 15.57 -5.95 14.52
N ASP A 320 14.53 -6.72 14.87
CA ASP A 320 13.22 -6.23 15.30
C ASP A 320 12.61 -5.19 14.33
N CYS A 321 12.75 -5.47 13.04
CA CYS A 321 12.27 -4.62 11.95
C CYS A 321 10.94 -5.15 11.42
N ARG A 322 9.99 -4.25 11.15
CA ARG A 322 8.75 -4.60 10.44
C ARG A 322 9.07 -4.91 8.98
N ILE A 323 8.79 -6.14 8.55
CA ILE A 323 9.07 -6.63 7.19
C ILE A 323 7.82 -7.00 6.41
N ALA A 324 6.65 -7.08 7.04
CA ALA A 324 5.36 -7.10 6.34
C ALA A 324 4.27 -6.51 7.23
N LEU A 325 3.16 -6.06 6.63
CA LEU A 325 1.95 -5.69 7.36
C LEU A 325 0.70 -5.86 6.51
N THR A 326 -0.43 -6.08 7.15
CA THR A 326 -1.75 -5.94 6.54
C THR A 326 -2.28 -4.52 6.77
N ASN A 327 -3.14 -4.01 5.88
CA ASN A 327 -4.02 -2.93 6.29
C ASN A 327 -5.01 -3.41 7.38
N PRO A 328 -5.66 -2.50 8.13
CA PRO A 328 -6.53 -2.89 9.22
C PRO A 328 -7.90 -3.40 8.76
N VAL A 329 -8.53 -4.24 9.58
CA VAL A 329 -10.00 -4.34 9.63
C VAL A 329 -10.55 -3.28 10.57
N PHE A 330 -11.75 -2.77 10.31
CA PHE A 330 -12.30 -1.62 11.02
C PHE A 330 -13.61 -1.94 11.73
N ARG A 331 -13.79 -1.46 12.95
CA ARG A 331 -15.09 -1.53 13.63
C ARG A 331 -16.06 -0.58 12.93
N GLU A 332 -17.28 -1.03 12.70
CA GLU A 332 -18.37 -0.14 12.33
C GLU A 332 -18.66 0.85 13.45
N GLU A 333 -19.00 2.08 13.07
CA GLU A 333 -19.57 3.03 14.01
C GLU A 333 -20.96 2.53 14.40
N LYS A 334 -21.28 2.55 15.70
CA LYS A 334 -22.66 2.26 16.13
C LYS A 334 -23.57 3.31 15.47
N PRO A 335 -24.65 2.91 14.78
CA PRO A 335 -25.67 3.86 14.37
C PRO A 335 -26.07 4.67 15.59
N GLY A 336 -25.97 6.00 15.50
CA GLY A 336 -26.18 6.90 16.64
C GLY A 336 -27.46 6.57 17.40
N LEU A 337 -27.32 6.44 18.72
CA LEU A 337 -28.43 6.47 19.68
C LEU A 337 -28.94 7.91 19.86
#